data_AF-A0A4W6CEZ6-F1
#
_entry.id   AF-A0A4W6CEZ6-F1
#
_cell.length_a   1.000
_cell.length_b   1.000
_cell.length_c   1.000
_cell.angle_alpha   90.00
_cell.angle_beta   90.00
_cell.angle_gamma   90.00
#
_symmetry.space_group_name_H-M   'P 1'
#
loop_
_entity.id
_entity.type
_entity.pdbx_description
1 polymer ?
#
loop_
_entity_poly.entity_id
_entity_poly.type
_entity_poly.pdbx_seq_one_letter_code
_entity_poly.pdbx_strand_id
1 'polypeptide(L)' 'MTFKTLPLVSLSSSTAKMSDKPDMTEIARFDKTKLKKTETKEKNPLPTKETIEQERKGDATP' A
#
# COMPACT_ATOMS: atom_id res chain seq x y z
N MET A 1 60.10 24.02 -17.34
CA MET A 1 58.79 23.33 -17.35
C MET A 1 57.80 24.22 -16.62
N THR A 2 56.88 24.84 -17.35
CA THR A 2 55.88 25.78 -16.82
C THR A 2 54.67 25.00 -16.32
N PHE A 3 54.49 24.95 -15.00
CA PHE A 3 53.31 24.35 -14.39
C PHE A 3 52.15 25.34 -14.48
N LYS A 4 51.13 24.96 -15.25
CA LYS A 4 49.95 25.77 -15.51
C LYS A 4 48.91 25.45 -14.43
N THR A 5 48.75 26.36 -13.46
CA THR A 5 47.66 26.27 -12.47
C THR A 5 46.32 26.49 -13.18
N LEU A 6 45.41 25.52 -13.06
CA LEU A 6 44.01 25.67 -13.42
C LEU A 6 43.22 26.20 -12.21
N PRO A 7 42.26 27.12 -12.39
CA PRO A 7 41.43 27.60 -11.31
C PRO A 7 40.39 26.53 -10.90
N LEU A 8 40.28 26.31 -9.60
CA LEU A 8 39.24 25.48 -8.99
C LEU A 8 37.89 26.22 -9.08
N VAL A 9 37.10 25.91 -10.09
CA VAL A 9 35.70 26.36 -10.16
C VAL A 9 34.85 25.48 -9.25
N SER A 10 34.47 26.04 -8.11
CA SER A 10 33.38 25.55 -7.27
C SER A 10 32.07 25.82 -7.99
N LEU A 11 31.46 24.80 -8.60
CA LEU A 11 30.11 24.90 -9.14
C LEU A 11 29.18 23.93 -8.40
N SER A 12 28.53 24.53 -7.39
CA SER A 12 27.28 24.19 -6.71
C SER A 12 26.60 22.89 -7.17
N SER A 13 26.49 21.94 -6.24
CA SER A 13 25.60 20.79 -6.35
C SER A 13 24.16 21.28 -6.52
N SER A 14 23.64 21.15 -7.74
CA SER A 14 22.22 21.37 -8.02
C SER A 14 21.40 20.27 -7.35
N THR A 15 20.98 20.55 -6.13
CA THR A 15 19.77 20.07 -5.43
C THR A 15 19.15 18.77 -5.95
N ALA A 16 19.58 17.64 -5.39
CA ALA A 16 18.79 16.42 -5.40
C ALA A 16 17.57 16.64 -4.48
N LYS A 17 16.44 17.04 -5.07
CA LYS A 17 15.15 17.16 -4.34
C LYS A 17 14.43 15.81 -4.36
N MET A 18 15.00 14.78 -3.72
CA MET A 18 14.26 13.56 -3.42
C MET A 18 13.43 13.81 -2.15
N SER A 19 12.31 14.52 -2.31
CA SER A 19 11.30 14.53 -1.26
C SER A 19 10.50 13.25 -1.43
N ASP A 20 10.84 12.22 -0.64
CA ASP A 20 10.12 10.94 -0.51
C ASP A 20 8.74 11.11 0.16
N LYS A 21 7.99 12.13 -0.27
CA LYS A 21 6.62 12.36 0.18
C LYS A 21 5.71 11.97 -0.98
N PRO A 22 4.84 10.96 -0.81
CA PRO A 22 3.95 10.53 -1.88
C PRO A 22 3.05 11.70 -2.29
N ASP A 23 2.89 11.88 -3.59
CA ASP A 23 1.98 12.88 -4.15
C ASP A 23 0.53 12.50 -3.80
N MET A 24 -0.05 13.20 -2.81
CA MET A 24 -1.41 12.92 -2.36
C MET A 24 -2.49 13.49 -3.29
N THR A 25 -2.10 14.26 -4.32
CA THR A 25 -3.05 14.81 -5.29
C THR A 25 -3.64 13.71 -6.17
N GLU A 26 -2.86 12.66 -6.46
CA GLU A 26 -3.31 11.50 -7.22
C GLU A 26 -4.40 10.73 -6.46
N ILE A 27 -4.22 10.53 -5.15
CA ILE A 27 -5.19 9.86 -4.29
C ILE A 27 -6.53 10.60 -4.28
N ALA A 28 -6.50 11.95 -4.24
CA ALA A 28 -7.71 12.76 -4.22
C ALA A 28 -8.50 12.73 -5.54
N ARG A 29 -7.83 12.51 -6.67
CA ARG A 29 -8.44 12.54 -8.02
C ARG A 29 -8.59 11.16 -8.67
N PHE A 30 -8.20 10.10 -7.97
CA PHE A 30 -8.21 8.77 -8.52
C PHE A 30 -9.63 8.30 -8.85
N ASP A 31 -9.82 7.81 -10.07
CA ASP A 31 -11.09 7.31 -10.57
C ASP A 31 -11.34 5.86 -10.10
N LYS A 32 -12.37 5.69 -9.27
CA LYS A 32 -12.75 4.39 -8.70
C LYS A 32 -13.16 3.36 -9.76
N THR A 33 -13.54 3.78 -10.96
CA THR A 33 -13.91 2.87 -12.06
C THR A 33 -12.70 2.11 -12.61
N LYS A 34 -11.49 2.64 -12.41
CA LYS A 34 -10.22 2.01 -12.80
C LYS A 34 -9.79 0.89 -11.83
N LEU A 35 -10.49 0.69 -10.71
CA LEU A 35 -10.23 -0.41 -9.79
C LEU A 35 -10.71 -1.73 -10.40
N LYS A 36 -9.84 -2.75 -10.35
CA LYS A 36 -10.22 -4.11 -10.71
C LYS A 36 -11.34 -4.61 -9.80
N LYS A 37 -12.36 -5.22 -10.37
CA LYS A 37 -13.39 -5.92 -9.59
C LYS A 37 -12.73 -7.12 -8.91
N THR A 38 -12.95 -7.23 -7.61
CA THR A 38 -12.48 -8.34 -6.81
C THR A 38 -13.63 -8.84 -5.95
N GLU A 39 -13.78 -10.16 -5.87
CA GLU A 39 -14.77 -10.80 -5.00
C GLU A 39 -14.19 -10.86 -3.58
N THR A 40 -14.77 -10.10 -2.65
CA THR A 40 -14.36 -10.16 -1.24
C THR A 40 -15.05 -11.32 -0.56
N LYS A 41 -14.28 -12.31 -0.12
CA LYS A 41 -14.78 -13.41 0.70
C LYS A 41 -14.72 -13.03 2.18
N GLU A 42 -15.88 -12.82 2.79
CA GLU A 42 -15.99 -12.64 4.24
C GLU A 42 -15.61 -13.94 4.94
N LYS A 43 -14.55 -13.89 5.76
CA LYS A 43 -14.01 -15.06 6.44
C LYS A 43 -14.64 -15.33 7.81
N ASN A 44 -15.46 -14.42 8.32
CA ASN A 44 -16.06 -14.54 9.64
C ASN A 44 -17.57 -14.22 9.63
N PRO A 45 -18.36 -14.90 8.78
CA PRO A 45 -19.81 -14.79 8.88
C PRO A 45 -20.27 -15.32 10.24
N LEU A 46 -21.28 -14.68 10.82
CA LEU A 46 -21.91 -15.21 12.04
C LEU A 46 -22.51 -16.60 11.77
N PRO A 47 -22.47 -17.52 12.75
CA PRO A 47 -23.07 -18.82 12.60
C PRO A 47 -24.58 -18.70 12.34
N THR A 48 -25.12 -19.58 11.52
CA THR A 48 -26.57 -19.61 11.24
C THR A 48 -27.33 -20.22 12.41
N LYS A 49 -28.63 -19.98 12.50
CA LYS A 49 -29.49 -20.59 13.55
C LYS A 49 -29.38 -22.11 13.58
N GLU A 50 -29.27 -22.72 12.40
CA GLU A 50 -29.11 -24.16 12.26
C GLU A 50 -27.79 -24.66 12.85
N THR A 51 -26.67 -24.00 12.55
CA THR A 51 -25.35 -24.33 13.13
C THR A 51 -25.36 -24.18 14.65
N ILE A 52 -25.97 -23.11 15.16
CA ILE A 52 -26.10 -22.87 16.61
C ILE A 52 -26.94 -23.98 17.27
N GLU A 53 -28.03 -24.42 16.64
CA GLU A 53 -28.86 -25.50 17.15
C GLU A 53 -28.17 -26.87 17.10
N GLN A 54 -27.37 -27.13 16.06
CA GLN A 54 -26.56 -28.35 15.95
C GLN A 54 -25.52 -28.41 17.08
N GLU A 55 -24.75 -27.35 17.30
CA GLU A 55 -23.79 -27.25 18.41
C GLU A 55 -24.49 -27.37 19.77
N ARG A 56 -25.65 -26.73 19.93
CA ARG A 56 -26.44 -26.81 21.19
C ARG A 56 -26.95 -28.22 21.47
N LYS A 57 -27.30 -28.98 20.45
CA LYS A 57 -27.72 -30.38 20.57
C LYS A 57 -26.53 -31.30 20.88
N GLY A 58 -25.31 -30.76 20.79
CA GLY A 58 -24.05 -31.47 20.96
C GLY A 58 -23.79 -32.35 19.75
N ASP A 59 -22.56 -32.31 19.25
CA ASP A 59 -21.98 -33.39 18.45
C ASP A 59 -21.90 -34.67 19.31
N ALA A 60 -23.06 -35.23 19.69
CA ALA A 60 -23.19 -36.52 20.31
C ALA A 60 -23.25 -37.57 19.20
N THR A 61 -22.15 -37.73 18.48
CA THR A 61 -21.85 -38.95 17.74
C THR A 61 -20.47 -39.43 18.21
N PRO A 62 -20.34 -40.65 18.78
CA PRO A 62 -19.07 -41.18 19.27
C PRO A 62 -18.04 -41.41 18.16
#